data_AF-A0A0F8D5T4-F1
#
_entry.id   AF-A0A0F8D5T4-F1
#
_cell.length_a   1.000
_cell.length_b   1.000
_cell.length_c   1.000
_cell.angle_alpha   90.00
_cell.angle_beta   90.00
_cell.angle_gamma   90.00
#
_symmetry.space_group_name_H-M   'P 1'
#
loop_
_entity.id
_entity.type
_entity.pdbx_description
1 polymer ?
#
loop_
_entity_poly.entity_id
_entity_poly.type
_entity_poly.pdbx_seq_one_letter_code
_entity_poly.pdbx_strand_id
1 'polypeptide(L)'
;MNTRVSIVRCSDYSGVKGAIKEALNLIGGLESVISPGNRVLLKPNVLAIRPPEDAVTTHPAIVSAMCELVLEAGGIPVIGDGSGIAKPGSTTTTEAFRASGIEGVASAVGAELINFETSGYTEVSVPNARHFPRLYVAKAVLEADVVISLPKLKTHELTLYTGAVKNFFGAVPQKIRKQAHALEDRDRFGHAVVDIYSIAKPHLAVMDGVFGMEGNGPSNGTPVLAGVVMASYDCVSLDIVASELIGINPLKVPTNKAALSRGFGTRHPEVAGVPLQEVSLRFKRSEGGITAYMPSFLIGILRKQLTVKPFINTSNCALCKACVMNCSAHAIEEVGRTLKINQQKCIQCYCCRELCPNDAVEIKKSLLLKIVTRSKT
;
A
#
# COMPACT_ATOMS: atom_id res chain seq x y z
N MET A 1 -21.75 -4.41 11.20
CA MET A 1 -20.40 -4.62 10.64
C MET A 1 -19.43 -4.44 11.80
N ASN A 2 -18.58 -5.43 12.09
CA ASN A 2 -17.65 -5.33 13.22
C ASN A 2 -16.49 -4.38 12.83
N THR A 3 -16.50 -3.17 13.38
CA THR A 3 -15.50 -2.11 13.11
C THR A 3 -14.44 -2.01 14.20
N ARG A 4 -14.36 -2.99 15.09
CA ARG A 4 -13.34 -3.04 16.14
C ARG A 4 -11.96 -3.24 15.52
N VAL A 5 -10.96 -2.59 16.09
CA VAL A 5 -9.55 -2.70 15.69
C VAL A 5 -8.75 -3.14 16.90
N SER A 6 -8.00 -4.23 16.78
CA SER A 6 -7.05 -4.63 17.80
C SER A 6 -5.68 -4.01 17.55
N ILE A 7 -4.97 -3.73 18.64
CA ILE A 7 -3.57 -3.30 18.64
C ILE A 7 -2.81 -4.19 19.64
N VAL A 8 -1.77 -4.86 19.17
CA VAL A 8 -0.91 -5.72 19.99
C VAL A 8 0.55 -5.33 19.76
N ARG A 9 1.34 -5.26 20.84
CA ARG A 9 2.78 -4.97 20.76
C ARG A 9 3.52 -6.17 20.15
N CYS A 10 4.43 -5.88 19.24
CA CYS A 10 5.27 -6.88 18.57
C CYS A 10 6.61 -6.22 18.24
N SER A 11 7.62 -6.41 19.08
CA SER A 11 8.93 -5.73 19.00
C SER A 11 9.79 -6.19 17.81
N ASP A 12 9.54 -7.39 17.32
CA ASP A 12 10.28 -8.02 16.24
C ASP A 12 9.42 -9.12 15.59
N TYR A 13 9.95 -9.76 14.55
CA TYR A 13 9.21 -10.77 13.79
C TYR A 13 9.28 -12.18 14.40
N SER A 14 10.08 -12.44 15.44
CA SER A 14 10.19 -13.77 16.05
C SER A 14 8.94 -14.16 16.84
N GLY A 15 8.32 -13.20 17.52
CA GLY A 15 7.08 -13.38 18.29
C GLY A 15 5.78 -13.14 17.50
N VAL A 16 5.88 -12.92 16.18
CA VAL A 16 4.78 -12.34 15.40
C VAL A 16 3.54 -13.22 15.32
N LYS A 17 3.68 -14.54 15.30
CA LYS A 17 2.54 -15.48 15.29
C LYS A 17 1.68 -15.33 16.55
N GLY A 18 2.31 -15.20 17.72
CA GLY A 18 1.62 -14.97 18.98
C GLY A 18 0.88 -13.64 18.98
N ALA A 19 1.55 -12.57 18.56
CA ALA A 19 0.94 -11.24 18.46
C ALA A 19 -0.25 -11.19 17.49
N ILE A 20 -0.15 -11.85 16.34
CA ILE A 20 -1.27 -11.98 15.38
C ILE A 20 -2.43 -12.74 16.02
N LYS A 21 -2.17 -13.89 16.67
CA LYS A 21 -3.21 -14.71 17.30
C LYS A 21 -3.95 -13.93 18.39
N GLU A 22 -3.23 -13.17 19.22
CA GLU A 22 -3.80 -12.27 20.21
C GLU A 22 -4.65 -11.17 19.55
N ALA A 23 -4.11 -10.50 18.52
CA ALA A 23 -4.83 -9.44 17.80
C ALA A 23 -6.14 -9.95 17.18
N LEU A 24 -6.15 -11.18 16.66
CA LEU A 24 -7.35 -11.81 16.11
C LEU A 24 -8.36 -12.15 17.21
N ASN A 25 -7.92 -12.70 18.34
CA ASN A 25 -8.80 -13.03 19.46
C ASN A 25 -9.52 -11.79 20.01
N LEU A 26 -8.84 -10.64 20.08
CA LEU A 26 -9.41 -9.37 20.56
C LEU A 26 -10.57 -8.84 19.70
N ILE A 27 -10.66 -9.23 18.42
CA ILE A 27 -11.71 -8.77 17.51
C ILE A 27 -12.79 -9.83 17.22
N GLY A 28 -12.56 -11.10 17.56
CA GLY A 28 -13.54 -12.19 17.37
C GLY A 28 -12.99 -13.53 16.86
N GLY A 29 -11.68 -13.64 16.59
CA GLY A 29 -11.02 -14.87 16.17
C GLY A 29 -11.19 -15.22 14.68
N LEU A 30 -10.47 -16.25 14.22
CA LEU A 30 -10.55 -16.70 12.82
C LEU A 30 -11.76 -17.58 12.51
N GLU A 31 -12.34 -18.23 13.52
CA GLU A 31 -13.45 -19.18 13.34
C GLU A 31 -14.74 -18.54 12.80
N SER A 32 -14.88 -17.22 12.96
CA SER A 32 -15.98 -16.44 12.36
C SER A 32 -15.76 -16.13 10.87
N VAL A 33 -14.57 -16.41 10.33
CA VAL A 33 -14.16 -16.06 8.96
C VAL A 33 -13.77 -17.29 8.14
N ILE A 34 -13.10 -18.26 8.74
CA ILE A 34 -12.58 -19.46 8.06
C ILE A 34 -13.37 -20.68 8.50
N SER A 35 -13.96 -21.38 7.54
CA SER A 35 -14.48 -22.74 7.70
C SER A 35 -13.48 -23.78 7.18
N PRO A 36 -13.46 -25.01 7.75
CA PRO A 36 -12.63 -26.08 7.24
C PRO A 36 -12.81 -26.29 5.73
N GLY A 37 -11.69 -26.42 5.01
CA GLY A 37 -11.65 -26.59 3.56
C GLY A 37 -11.76 -25.30 2.74
N ASN A 38 -12.00 -24.13 3.36
CA ASN A 38 -11.99 -22.87 2.62
C ASN A 38 -10.62 -22.62 1.98
N ARG A 39 -10.62 -22.22 0.71
CA ARG A 39 -9.45 -21.63 0.04
C ARG A 39 -9.31 -20.19 0.51
N VAL A 40 -8.28 -19.92 1.30
CA VAL A 40 -8.04 -18.62 1.93
C VAL A 40 -6.92 -17.89 1.19
N LEU A 41 -7.26 -16.89 0.40
CA LEU A 41 -6.30 -16.00 -0.23
C LEU A 41 -5.72 -15.03 0.81
N LEU A 42 -4.46 -15.24 1.16
CA LEU A 42 -3.60 -14.28 1.84
C LEU A 42 -3.02 -13.30 0.81
N LYS A 43 -3.44 -12.04 0.91
CA LYS A 43 -2.98 -10.96 0.03
C LYS A 43 -1.97 -10.05 0.73
N PRO A 44 -0.66 -10.34 0.65
CA PRO A 44 0.38 -9.42 1.12
C PRO A 44 0.37 -8.11 0.35
N ASN A 45 1.18 -7.15 0.80
CA ASN A 45 1.53 -5.97 0.05
C ASN A 45 2.87 -6.20 -0.66
N VAL A 46 2.86 -6.65 -1.90
CA VAL A 46 4.06 -6.87 -2.73
C VAL A 46 4.15 -5.74 -3.73
N LEU A 47 4.79 -4.64 -3.36
CA LEU A 47 4.81 -3.43 -4.20
C LEU A 47 5.91 -3.45 -5.27
N ALA A 48 7.10 -3.91 -4.91
CA ALA A 48 8.27 -3.83 -5.75
C ALA A 48 9.26 -4.95 -5.46
N ILE A 49 10.25 -5.12 -6.35
CA ILE A 49 11.36 -6.06 -6.18
C ILE A 49 12.28 -5.50 -5.09
N ARG A 50 11.97 -5.83 -3.85
CA ARG A 50 12.60 -5.30 -2.65
C ARG A 50 12.75 -6.40 -1.60
N PRO A 51 13.87 -6.42 -0.87
CA PRO A 51 14.06 -7.37 0.21
C PRO A 51 13.24 -6.94 1.44
N PRO A 52 12.97 -7.85 2.39
CA PRO A 52 12.05 -7.60 3.51
C PRO A 52 12.51 -6.46 4.45
N GLU A 53 13.82 -6.25 4.59
CA GLU A 53 14.43 -5.20 5.41
C GLU A 53 14.06 -3.78 4.98
N ASP A 54 13.71 -3.57 3.70
CA ASP A 54 13.32 -2.26 3.20
C ASP A 54 11.94 -1.82 3.72
N ALA A 55 11.18 -2.70 4.38
CA ALA A 55 9.80 -2.45 4.84
C ALA A 55 8.85 -1.95 3.73
N VAL A 56 9.20 -2.21 2.47
CA VAL A 56 8.38 -1.88 1.29
C VAL A 56 7.24 -2.88 1.15
N THR A 57 7.53 -4.16 1.40
CA THR A 57 6.63 -5.29 1.20
C THR A 57 6.33 -5.96 2.54
N THR A 58 5.13 -6.54 2.71
CA THR A 58 4.75 -7.31 3.91
C THR A 58 5.84 -8.33 4.25
N HIS A 59 6.24 -8.39 5.52
CA HIS A 59 7.35 -9.23 5.92
C HIS A 59 6.99 -10.73 5.78
N PRO A 60 7.90 -11.60 5.29
CA PRO A 60 7.61 -13.03 5.09
C PRO A 60 7.17 -13.73 6.38
N ALA A 61 7.66 -13.30 7.56
CA ALA A 61 7.22 -13.84 8.84
C ALA A 61 5.72 -13.60 9.14
N ILE A 62 5.16 -12.46 8.72
CA ILE A 62 3.71 -12.18 8.83
C ILE A 62 2.93 -13.14 7.94
N VAL A 63 3.42 -13.35 6.70
CA VAL A 63 2.79 -14.26 5.74
C VAL A 63 2.85 -15.71 6.25
N SER A 64 4.01 -16.16 6.76
CA SER A 64 4.19 -17.50 7.33
C SER A 64 3.27 -17.73 8.52
N ALA A 65 3.24 -16.79 9.48
CA ALA A 65 2.37 -16.89 10.63
C ALA A 65 0.88 -16.97 10.25
N MET A 66 0.45 -16.20 9.25
CA MET A 66 -0.92 -16.28 8.75
C MET A 66 -1.21 -17.58 8.00
N CYS A 67 -0.27 -18.12 7.21
CA CYS A 67 -0.42 -19.45 6.60
C CYS A 67 -0.65 -20.51 7.68
N GLU A 68 0.16 -20.51 8.73
CA GLU A 68 0.03 -21.46 9.84
C GLU A 68 -1.31 -21.31 10.57
N LEU A 69 -1.75 -20.07 10.83
CA LEU A 69 -3.04 -19.82 11.49
C LEU A 69 -4.24 -20.20 10.61
N VAL A 70 -4.14 -20.07 9.29
CA VAL A 70 -5.14 -20.57 8.34
C VAL A 70 -5.22 -22.09 8.39
N LEU A 71 -4.07 -22.78 8.40
CA LEU A 71 -4.01 -24.24 8.51
C LEU A 71 -4.56 -24.73 9.87
N GLU A 72 -4.24 -24.04 10.97
CA GLU A 72 -4.80 -24.31 12.30
C GLU A 72 -6.33 -24.19 12.32
N ALA A 73 -6.90 -23.27 11.55
CA ALA A 73 -8.35 -23.11 11.38
C ALA A 73 -8.98 -24.10 10.37
N GLY A 74 -8.19 -25.02 9.81
CA GLY A 74 -8.63 -26.00 8.82
C GLY A 74 -8.79 -25.45 7.40
N GLY A 75 -8.37 -24.21 7.14
CA GLY A 75 -8.37 -23.60 5.81
C GLY A 75 -7.15 -24.02 4.98
N ILE A 76 -7.20 -23.72 3.68
CA ILE A 76 -6.15 -23.99 2.70
C ILE A 76 -5.52 -22.64 2.31
N PRO A 77 -4.29 -22.32 2.77
CA PRO A 77 -3.67 -21.04 2.47
C PRO A 77 -3.23 -20.96 1.00
N VAL A 78 -3.58 -19.84 0.37
CA VAL A 78 -3.13 -19.44 -0.97
C VAL A 78 -2.54 -18.04 -0.85
N ILE A 79 -1.35 -17.79 -1.40
CA ILE A 79 -0.70 -16.47 -1.34
C ILE A 79 -0.81 -15.81 -2.70
N GLY A 80 -1.22 -14.55 -2.78
CA GLY A 80 -1.24 -13.87 -4.07
C GLY A 80 -1.29 -12.35 -4.03
N ASP A 81 -0.62 -11.73 -5.00
CA ASP A 81 -0.61 -10.29 -5.24
C ASP A 81 -0.17 -9.96 -6.67
N GLY A 82 -0.16 -8.66 -7.03
CA GLY A 82 0.41 -8.13 -8.26
C GLY A 82 1.18 -6.83 -8.00
N SER A 83 2.50 -6.82 -8.25
CA SER A 83 3.40 -5.70 -7.92
C SER A 83 3.25 -4.48 -8.84
N GLY A 84 2.77 -4.70 -10.06
CA GLY A 84 2.47 -3.61 -10.98
C GLY A 84 3.69 -2.91 -11.58
N ILE A 85 4.86 -3.55 -11.56
CA ILE A 85 6.05 -3.08 -12.29
C ILE A 85 6.11 -3.80 -13.64
N ALA A 86 6.26 -3.09 -14.75
CA ALA A 86 6.62 -3.73 -16.03
C ALA A 86 8.16 -3.84 -16.20
N LYS A 87 8.66 -5.02 -16.59
CA LYS A 87 9.96 -5.23 -17.24
C LYS A 87 9.77 -6.10 -18.50
N PRO A 88 10.57 -5.95 -19.56
CA PRO A 88 10.53 -6.87 -20.70
C PRO A 88 11.05 -8.26 -20.30
N GLY A 89 10.34 -9.33 -20.68
CA GLY A 89 10.80 -10.73 -20.58
C GLY A 89 10.56 -11.47 -19.26
N SER A 90 10.00 -10.83 -18.24
CA SER A 90 9.63 -11.44 -16.94
C SER A 90 8.47 -10.66 -16.32
N THR A 91 7.60 -11.31 -15.53
CA THR A 91 6.67 -10.56 -14.67
C THR A 91 7.39 -10.22 -13.37
N THR A 92 7.49 -8.93 -13.10
CA THR A 92 8.20 -8.40 -11.93
C THR A 92 7.60 -8.86 -10.62
N THR A 93 6.34 -9.28 -10.62
CA THR A 93 5.65 -9.83 -9.44
C THR A 93 6.30 -11.13 -8.97
N THR A 94 6.69 -12.03 -9.88
CA THR A 94 7.44 -13.24 -9.50
C THR A 94 8.82 -12.89 -8.91
N GLU A 95 9.53 -11.94 -9.52
CA GLU A 95 10.80 -11.43 -8.96
C GLU A 95 10.60 -10.79 -7.58
N ALA A 96 9.49 -10.08 -7.37
CA ALA A 96 9.17 -9.43 -6.11
C ALA A 96 8.81 -10.44 -5.02
N PHE A 97 8.09 -11.52 -5.34
CA PHE A 97 7.85 -12.62 -4.39
C PHE A 97 9.16 -13.29 -3.95
N ARG A 98 10.10 -13.49 -4.87
CA ARG A 98 11.42 -14.04 -4.56
C ARG A 98 12.23 -13.11 -3.69
N ALA A 99 12.37 -11.84 -4.10
CA ALA A 99 13.16 -10.85 -3.39
C ALA A 99 12.65 -10.60 -1.96
N SER A 100 11.32 -10.60 -1.77
CA SER A 100 10.71 -10.42 -0.45
C SER A 100 10.75 -11.66 0.45
N GLY A 101 11.18 -12.82 -0.07
CA GLY A 101 11.19 -14.10 0.65
C GLY A 101 9.82 -14.80 0.73
N ILE A 102 8.76 -14.22 0.16
CA ILE A 102 7.41 -14.80 0.16
C ILE A 102 7.34 -16.09 -0.66
N GLU A 103 8.11 -16.19 -1.76
CA GLU A 103 8.23 -17.45 -2.53
C GLU A 103 8.73 -18.61 -1.65
N GLY A 104 9.70 -18.33 -0.76
CA GLY A 104 10.21 -19.30 0.21
C GLY A 104 9.16 -19.72 1.24
N VAL A 105 8.36 -18.78 1.73
CA VAL A 105 7.24 -19.07 2.65
C VAL A 105 6.23 -20.00 1.98
N ALA A 106 5.81 -19.67 0.75
CA ALA A 106 4.85 -20.49 0.00
C ALA A 106 5.35 -21.92 -0.17
N SER A 107 6.61 -22.10 -0.56
CA SER A 107 7.24 -23.41 -0.69
C SER A 107 7.33 -24.16 0.64
N ALA A 108 7.64 -23.49 1.75
CA ALA A 108 7.83 -24.14 3.05
C ALA A 108 6.52 -24.68 3.64
N VAL A 109 5.41 -23.97 3.43
CA VAL A 109 4.08 -24.38 3.93
C VAL A 109 3.26 -25.17 2.90
N GLY A 110 3.76 -25.32 1.67
CA GLY A 110 3.04 -25.95 0.57
C GLY A 110 1.85 -25.13 0.05
N ALA A 111 1.86 -23.81 0.25
CA ALA A 111 0.82 -22.92 -0.26
C ALA A 111 1.00 -22.62 -1.74
N GLU A 112 -0.12 -22.52 -2.46
CA GLU A 112 -0.12 -22.04 -3.84
C GLU A 112 0.28 -20.55 -3.88
N LEU A 113 1.22 -20.19 -4.77
CA LEU A 113 1.67 -18.80 -4.98
C LEU A 113 1.14 -18.26 -6.32
N ILE A 114 0.20 -17.32 -6.25
CA ILE A 114 -0.49 -16.78 -7.41
C ILE A 114 0.05 -15.39 -7.76
N ASN A 115 0.59 -15.28 -8.96
CA ASN A 115 0.90 -14.00 -9.59
C ASN A 115 -0.32 -13.50 -10.39
N PHE A 116 -0.93 -12.42 -9.91
CA PHE A 116 -2.16 -11.87 -10.52
C PHE A 116 -1.96 -11.39 -11.96
N GLU A 117 -0.73 -11.00 -12.34
CA GLU A 117 -0.43 -10.53 -13.70
C GLU A 117 -0.45 -11.67 -14.72
N THR A 118 -0.21 -12.92 -14.31
CA THR A 118 -0.20 -14.10 -15.19
C THR A 118 -1.42 -15.00 -15.01
N SER A 119 -2.04 -15.03 -13.83
CA SER A 119 -3.25 -15.84 -13.58
C SER A 119 -4.50 -15.25 -14.24
N GLY A 120 -4.48 -13.96 -14.56
CA GLY A 120 -5.54 -13.25 -15.27
C GLY A 120 -6.56 -12.57 -14.36
N TYR A 121 -7.43 -11.81 -15.01
CA TYR A 121 -8.41 -10.92 -14.39
C TYR A 121 -9.81 -11.16 -14.98
N THR A 122 -10.84 -10.88 -14.19
CA THR A 122 -12.25 -10.91 -14.61
C THR A 122 -12.82 -9.51 -14.57
N GLU A 123 -13.56 -9.13 -15.61
CA GLU A 123 -14.24 -7.84 -15.66
C GLU A 123 -15.52 -7.89 -14.84
N VAL A 124 -15.72 -6.88 -13.99
CA VAL A 124 -16.85 -6.76 -13.07
C VAL A 124 -17.41 -5.34 -13.13
N SER A 125 -18.72 -5.22 -12.92
CA SER A 125 -19.36 -3.91 -12.77
C SER A 125 -19.12 -3.38 -11.36
N VAL A 126 -18.99 -2.06 -11.22
CA VAL A 126 -18.75 -1.40 -9.93
C VAL A 126 -19.98 -0.56 -9.57
N PRO A 127 -20.85 -1.05 -8.67
CA PRO A 127 -22.01 -0.31 -8.23
C PRO A 127 -21.60 1.02 -7.57
N ASN A 128 -22.29 2.11 -7.92
CA ASN A 128 -22.03 3.44 -7.38
C ASN A 128 -20.57 3.91 -7.56
N ALA A 129 -19.92 3.49 -8.65
CA ALA A 129 -18.58 3.93 -8.99
C ALA A 129 -18.49 5.46 -9.11
N ARG A 130 -17.33 6.00 -8.74
CA ARG A 130 -17.03 7.42 -8.94
C ARG A 130 -16.13 7.67 -10.14
N HIS A 131 -15.32 6.69 -10.52
CA HIS A 131 -14.37 6.77 -11.63
C HIS A 131 -14.37 5.54 -12.53
N PHE A 132 -14.43 4.34 -11.96
CA PHE A 132 -14.36 3.10 -12.72
C PHE A 132 -15.69 2.34 -12.66
N PRO A 133 -16.63 2.56 -13.60
CA PRO A 133 -17.91 1.84 -13.61
C PRO A 133 -17.76 0.34 -13.89
N ARG A 134 -16.63 -0.05 -14.48
CA ARG A 134 -16.20 -1.43 -14.69
C ARG A 134 -14.72 -1.56 -14.33
N LEU A 135 -14.34 -2.68 -13.74
CA LEU A 135 -12.97 -2.98 -13.35
C LEU A 135 -12.60 -4.39 -13.77
N TYR A 136 -11.33 -4.60 -14.09
CA TYR A 136 -10.75 -5.94 -14.13
C TYR A 136 -10.14 -6.23 -12.76
N VAL A 137 -10.58 -7.30 -12.11
CA VAL A 137 -10.11 -7.73 -10.78
C VAL A 137 -9.48 -9.12 -10.89
N ALA A 138 -8.39 -9.35 -10.16
CA ALA A 138 -7.66 -10.61 -10.19
C ALA A 138 -8.60 -11.78 -9.86
N LYS A 139 -8.55 -12.84 -10.69
CA LYS A 139 -9.41 -14.03 -10.53
C LYS A 139 -9.32 -14.63 -9.13
N ALA A 140 -8.10 -14.76 -8.62
CA ALA A 140 -7.85 -15.28 -7.27
C ALA A 140 -8.58 -14.51 -6.16
N VAL A 141 -8.81 -13.20 -6.32
CA VAL A 141 -9.56 -12.40 -5.33
C VAL A 141 -11.06 -12.70 -5.39
N LEU A 142 -11.60 -12.99 -6.57
CA LEU A 142 -13.02 -13.27 -6.77
C LEU A 142 -13.40 -14.73 -6.52
N GLU A 143 -12.45 -15.64 -6.73
CA GLU A 143 -12.65 -17.10 -6.67
C GLU A 143 -12.29 -17.70 -5.30
N ALA A 144 -11.60 -16.95 -4.43
CA ALA A 144 -11.30 -17.41 -3.08
C ALA A 144 -12.55 -17.39 -2.19
N ASP A 145 -12.70 -18.40 -1.34
CA ASP A 145 -13.79 -18.45 -0.34
C ASP A 145 -13.60 -17.35 0.71
N VAL A 146 -12.35 -17.10 1.07
CA VAL A 146 -11.96 -16.08 2.05
C VAL A 146 -10.77 -15.29 1.51
N VAL A 147 -10.83 -13.97 1.67
CA VAL A 147 -9.71 -13.07 1.36
C VAL A 147 -9.26 -12.37 2.63
N ILE A 148 -7.99 -12.54 2.99
CA ILE A 148 -7.34 -11.86 4.11
C ILE A 148 -6.26 -10.93 3.57
N SER A 149 -6.38 -9.64 3.88
CA SER A 149 -5.39 -8.63 3.48
C SER A 149 -4.26 -8.54 4.51
N LEU A 150 -3.02 -8.54 4.07
CA LEU A 150 -1.85 -8.38 4.95
C LEU A 150 -1.10 -7.09 4.59
N PRO A 151 -1.67 -5.89 4.84
CA PRO A 151 -1.05 -4.63 4.45
C PRO A 151 0.18 -4.30 5.30
N LYS A 152 1.10 -3.51 4.73
CA LYS A 152 2.22 -2.90 5.45
C LYS A 152 1.87 -1.47 5.87
N LEU A 153 2.19 -1.09 7.10
CA LEU A 153 2.03 0.26 7.64
C LEU A 153 3.06 1.23 7.01
N LYS A 154 2.63 2.13 6.11
CA LYS A 154 3.56 3.06 5.46
C LYS A 154 2.99 4.44 5.20
N THR A 155 3.89 5.41 5.16
CA THR A 155 3.64 6.73 4.56
C THR A 155 3.60 6.65 3.02
N HIS A 156 3.04 7.67 2.40
CA HIS A 156 2.94 7.77 0.94
C HIS A 156 3.07 9.22 0.44
N GLU A 157 3.77 9.45 -0.67
CA GLU A 157 3.92 10.77 -1.29
C GLU A 157 2.59 11.37 -1.80
N LEU A 158 1.83 10.59 -2.58
CA LEU A 158 0.54 11.02 -3.11
C LEU A 158 -0.63 10.95 -2.11
N THR A 159 -0.70 9.93 -1.23
CA THR A 159 -1.88 9.74 -0.36
C THR A 159 -1.61 9.99 1.12
N LEU A 160 -0.40 10.44 1.49
CA LEU A 160 0.09 10.58 2.88
C LEU A 160 0.32 9.26 3.61
N TYR A 161 -0.56 8.29 3.38
CA TYR A 161 -0.62 7.00 4.03
C TYR A 161 -0.99 5.91 3.01
N THR A 162 -0.54 4.69 3.28
CA THR A 162 -1.07 3.47 2.65
C THR A 162 -1.26 2.39 3.72
N GLY A 163 -2.27 1.55 3.50
CA GLY A 163 -2.71 0.53 4.45
C GLY A 163 -3.64 -0.48 3.77
N ALA A 164 -4.61 -0.98 4.53
CA ALA A 164 -5.50 -2.06 4.15
C ALA A 164 -6.34 -1.75 2.91
N VAL A 165 -6.90 -0.53 2.80
CA VAL A 165 -7.74 -0.16 1.64
C VAL A 165 -6.91 -0.11 0.36
N LYS A 166 -5.75 0.56 0.39
CA LYS A 166 -4.88 0.73 -0.79
C LYS A 166 -4.14 -0.55 -1.16
N ASN A 167 -4.08 -1.55 -0.29
CA ASN A 167 -3.47 -2.85 -0.61
C ASN A 167 -4.14 -3.53 -1.82
N PHE A 168 -5.44 -3.29 -2.04
CA PHE A 168 -6.20 -3.81 -3.18
C PHE A 168 -5.96 -3.09 -4.49
N PHE A 169 -5.18 -2.00 -4.50
CA PHE A 169 -4.67 -1.44 -5.74
C PHE A 169 -3.82 -2.48 -6.51
N GLY A 170 -3.20 -3.43 -5.79
CA GLY A 170 -2.51 -4.61 -6.33
C GLY A 170 -3.40 -5.65 -7.01
N ALA A 171 -4.73 -5.58 -6.83
CA ALA A 171 -5.68 -6.57 -7.36
C ALA A 171 -6.18 -6.26 -8.78
N VAL A 172 -5.78 -5.13 -9.36
CA VAL A 172 -6.20 -4.71 -10.72
C VAL A 172 -5.01 -4.60 -11.67
N PRO A 173 -5.21 -4.69 -13.00
CA PRO A 173 -4.12 -4.59 -13.96
C PRO A 173 -3.38 -3.24 -13.88
N GLN A 174 -2.11 -3.24 -14.29
CA GLN A 174 -1.28 -2.03 -14.32
C GLN A 174 -1.93 -0.86 -15.08
N LYS A 175 -2.67 -1.13 -16.15
CA LYS A 175 -3.37 -0.10 -16.93
C LYS A 175 -4.36 0.70 -16.07
N ILE A 176 -5.14 0.03 -15.23
CA ILE A 176 -6.10 0.67 -14.32
C ILE A 176 -5.36 1.50 -13.27
N ARG A 177 -4.26 0.97 -12.73
CA ARG A 177 -3.41 1.70 -11.77
C ARG A 177 -2.86 2.99 -12.39
N LYS A 178 -2.36 2.91 -13.62
CA LYS A 178 -1.87 4.06 -14.39
C LYS A 178 -2.95 5.10 -14.64
N GLN A 179 -4.17 4.67 -14.97
CA GLN A 179 -5.33 5.54 -15.15
C GLN A 179 -5.71 6.26 -13.84
N ALA A 180 -5.72 5.57 -12.71
CA ALA A 180 -5.99 6.19 -11.41
C ALA A 180 -4.95 7.27 -11.09
N HIS A 181 -3.65 6.97 -11.27
CA HIS A 181 -2.57 7.95 -11.07
C HIS A 181 -2.63 9.14 -12.04
N ALA A 182 -3.25 8.97 -13.21
CA ALA A 182 -3.43 10.03 -14.22
C ALA A 182 -4.59 11.00 -13.91
N LEU A 183 -5.30 10.84 -12.79
CA LEU A 183 -6.41 11.75 -12.42
C LEU A 183 -5.94 13.13 -11.94
N GLU A 184 -4.64 13.29 -11.63
CA GLU A 184 -3.98 14.54 -11.22
C GLU A 184 -4.60 15.27 -10.02
N ASP A 185 -5.47 14.58 -9.27
CA ASP A 185 -6.16 15.08 -8.10
C ASP A 185 -6.21 13.99 -7.02
N ARG A 186 -5.87 14.38 -5.79
CA ARG A 186 -5.74 13.46 -4.66
C ARG A 186 -7.10 12.90 -4.24
N ASP A 187 -8.15 13.71 -4.25
CA ASP A 187 -9.49 13.29 -3.85
C ASP A 187 -10.08 12.32 -4.88
N ARG A 188 -9.95 12.62 -6.18
CA ARG A 188 -10.32 11.70 -7.28
C ARG A 188 -9.53 10.40 -7.23
N PHE A 189 -8.22 10.46 -6.99
CA PHE A 189 -7.40 9.26 -6.77
C PHE A 189 -7.94 8.42 -5.60
N GLY A 190 -8.27 9.06 -4.48
CA GLY A 190 -8.89 8.40 -3.33
C GLY A 190 -10.17 7.66 -3.71
N HIS A 191 -11.08 8.31 -4.43
CA HIS A 191 -12.32 7.68 -4.92
C HIS A 191 -12.07 6.52 -5.89
N ALA A 192 -11.05 6.63 -6.75
CA ALA A 192 -10.69 5.60 -7.71
C ALA A 192 -10.13 4.34 -7.02
N VAL A 193 -9.34 4.53 -5.96
CA VAL A 193 -8.89 3.41 -5.10
C VAL A 193 -10.07 2.78 -4.37
N VAL A 194 -11.05 3.58 -3.92
CA VAL A 194 -12.23 3.04 -3.23
C VAL A 194 -13.17 2.31 -4.20
N ASP A 195 -13.22 2.67 -5.49
CA ASP A 195 -13.93 1.87 -6.49
C ASP A 195 -13.34 0.44 -6.56
N ILE A 196 -12.01 0.33 -6.55
CA ILE A 196 -11.31 -0.96 -6.54
C ILE A 196 -11.60 -1.73 -5.24
N TYR A 197 -11.41 -1.08 -4.10
CA TYR A 197 -11.68 -1.68 -2.78
C TYR A 197 -13.12 -2.15 -2.62
N SER A 198 -14.09 -1.44 -3.20
CA SER A 198 -15.52 -1.78 -3.06
C SER A 198 -15.90 -3.13 -3.66
N ILE A 199 -15.12 -3.62 -4.62
CA ILE A 199 -15.29 -4.96 -5.19
C ILE A 199 -14.37 -5.99 -4.54
N ALA A 200 -13.12 -5.59 -4.26
CA ALA A 200 -12.11 -6.48 -3.70
C ALA A 200 -12.09 -6.47 -2.16
N LYS A 201 -13.23 -6.24 -1.50
CA LYS A 201 -13.28 -6.07 -0.05
C LYS A 201 -12.91 -7.40 0.65
N PRO A 202 -11.87 -7.42 1.51
CA PRO A 202 -11.51 -8.64 2.23
C PRO A 202 -12.45 -8.88 3.41
N HIS A 203 -12.38 -10.11 3.92
CA HIS A 203 -13.09 -10.55 5.11
C HIS A 203 -12.36 -10.12 6.39
N LEU A 204 -11.04 -10.01 6.32
CA LEU A 204 -10.15 -9.68 7.43
C LEU A 204 -8.91 -8.96 6.92
N ALA A 205 -8.36 -8.05 7.72
CA ALA A 205 -7.05 -7.47 7.50
C ALA A 205 -6.17 -7.61 8.76
N VAL A 206 -4.91 -8.02 8.56
CA VAL A 206 -3.87 -8.07 9.59
C VAL A 206 -2.70 -7.21 9.12
N MET A 207 -2.56 -6.04 9.72
CA MET A 207 -1.53 -5.08 9.33
C MET A 207 -0.20 -5.40 9.97
N ASP A 208 0.81 -5.52 9.10
CA ASP A 208 2.21 -5.52 9.47
C ASP A 208 2.65 -4.09 9.82
N GLY A 209 2.67 -3.81 11.11
CA GLY A 209 3.20 -2.58 11.71
C GLY A 209 4.42 -2.84 12.59
N VAL A 210 5.07 -4.00 12.47
CA VAL A 210 6.27 -4.32 13.26
C VAL A 210 7.37 -3.34 12.85
N PHE A 211 7.78 -3.40 11.58
CA PHE A 211 8.50 -2.32 10.92
C PHE A 211 7.60 -1.66 9.88
N GLY A 212 7.28 -0.39 10.12
CA GLY A 212 6.63 0.45 9.13
C GLY A 212 7.64 1.21 8.26
N MET A 213 7.14 2.02 7.34
CA MET A 213 7.97 2.92 6.52
C MET A 213 7.54 4.39 6.67
N GLU A 214 8.45 5.23 7.15
CA GLU A 214 8.26 6.68 7.23
C GLU A 214 8.93 7.44 6.07
N GLY A 215 8.60 8.73 5.91
CA GLY A 215 9.22 9.60 4.92
C GLY A 215 8.66 9.39 3.50
N ASN A 216 9.54 9.21 2.53
CA ASN A 216 9.20 9.18 1.10
C ASN A 216 8.71 7.81 0.62
N GLY A 217 7.77 7.20 1.36
CA GLY A 217 7.07 6.00 0.90
C GLY A 217 6.21 6.28 -0.34
N PRO A 218 5.72 5.24 -1.02
CA PRO A 218 5.53 3.89 -0.50
C PRO A 218 6.71 2.91 -0.67
N SER A 219 7.81 3.31 -1.33
CA SER A 219 8.99 2.45 -1.51
C SER A 219 10.35 3.08 -1.21
N ASN A 220 10.48 4.41 -1.24
CA ASN A 220 11.76 5.10 -1.02
C ASN A 220 11.83 5.77 0.38
N GLY A 221 11.03 5.27 1.32
CA GLY A 221 11.02 5.73 2.70
C GLY A 221 12.10 5.07 3.54
N THR A 222 12.04 5.28 4.85
CA THR A 222 12.96 4.68 5.82
C THR A 222 12.20 3.69 6.70
N PRO A 223 12.67 2.44 6.84
CA PRO A 223 12.13 1.50 7.81
C PRO A 223 12.21 2.07 9.23
N VAL A 224 11.14 1.93 9.99
CA VAL A 224 11.06 2.37 11.39
C VAL A 224 10.31 1.33 12.21
N LEU A 225 10.83 0.99 13.39
CA LEU A 225 10.16 0.10 14.32
C LEU A 225 8.89 0.81 14.84
N ALA A 226 7.73 0.38 14.36
CA ALA A 226 6.45 0.79 14.93
C ALA A 226 6.00 -0.16 16.05
N GLY A 227 6.46 -1.41 16.01
CA GLY A 227 6.38 -2.34 17.12
C GLY A 227 4.97 -2.86 17.40
N VAL A 228 4.12 -2.95 16.37
CA VAL A 228 2.72 -3.36 16.53
C VAL A 228 2.23 -4.31 15.44
N VAL A 229 1.30 -5.17 15.80
CA VAL A 229 0.38 -5.84 14.85
C VAL A 229 -1.01 -5.31 15.12
N MET A 230 -1.77 -5.02 14.07
CA MET A 230 -3.16 -4.59 14.19
C MET A 230 -4.06 -5.45 13.32
N ALA A 231 -5.28 -5.73 13.77
CA ALA A 231 -6.24 -6.50 12.98
C ALA A 231 -7.65 -5.90 13.04
N SER A 232 -8.41 -6.08 11.96
CA SER A 232 -9.83 -5.75 11.91
C SER A 232 -10.52 -6.47 10.75
N TYR A 233 -11.82 -6.74 10.92
CA TYR A 233 -12.69 -7.14 9.80
C TYR A 233 -13.09 -5.96 8.90
N ASP A 234 -12.78 -4.72 9.29
CA ASP A 234 -13.05 -3.52 8.50
C ASP A 234 -11.76 -2.74 8.19
N CYS A 235 -11.32 -2.81 6.93
CA CYS A 235 -10.09 -2.17 6.47
C CYS A 235 -10.07 -0.65 6.67
N VAL A 236 -11.22 0.01 6.53
CA VAL A 236 -11.28 1.46 6.67
C VAL A 236 -11.07 1.84 8.13
N SER A 237 -11.73 1.16 9.06
CA SER A 237 -11.55 1.32 10.50
C SER A 237 -10.09 1.06 10.92
N LEU A 238 -9.48 0.01 10.38
CA LEU A 238 -8.06 -0.28 10.56
C LEU A 238 -7.16 0.86 10.07
N ASP A 239 -7.41 1.39 8.87
CA ASP A 239 -6.65 2.51 8.30
C ASP A 239 -6.88 3.83 9.09
N ILE A 240 -8.05 4.04 9.70
CA ILE A 240 -8.30 5.18 10.60
C ILE A 240 -7.38 5.10 11.82
N VAL A 241 -7.39 3.98 12.55
CA VAL A 241 -6.53 3.78 13.74
C VAL A 241 -5.05 3.83 13.36
N ALA A 242 -4.66 3.13 12.30
CA ALA A 242 -3.27 3.05 11.88
C ALA A 242 -2.68 4.39 11.41
N SER A 243 -3.48 5.21 10.72
CA SER A 243 -3.05 6.56 10.31
C SER A 243 -2.90 7.49 11.51
N GLU A 244 -3.81 7.42 12.50
CA GLU A 244 -3.70 8.17 13.75
C GLU A 244 -2.50 7.70 14.59
N LEU A 245 -2.25 6.40 14.66
CA LEU A 245 -1.11 5.79 15.37
C LEU A 245 0.21 6.43 14.94
N ILE A 246 0.41 6.65 13.64
CA ILE A 246 1.63 7.26 13.09
C ILE A 246 1.57 8.80 13.00
N GLY A 247 0.54 9.40 13.61
CA GLY A 247 0.31 10.84 13.73
C GLY A 247 -0.26 11.51 12.47
N ILE A 248 -0.84 10.79 11.53
CA ILE A 248 -1.53 11.36 10.37
C ILE A 248 -3.00 11.56 10.72
N ASN A 249 -3.51 12.77 10.50
CA ASN A 249 -4.95 12.99 10.60
C ASN A 249 -5.66 12.07 9.59
N PRO A 250 -6.48 11.11 10.04
CA PRO A 250 -7.09 10.12 9.16
C PRO A 250 -7.98 10.73 8.08
N LEU A 251 -8.61 11.87 8.36
CA LEU A 251 -9.50 12.58 7.42
C LEU A 251 -8.75 13.35 6.33
N LYS A 252 -7.42 13.52 6.46
CA LYS A 252 -6.57 14.07 5.39
C LYS A 252 -6.09 13.01 4.42
N VAL A 253 -6.23 11.72 4.75
CA VAL A 253 -5.87 10.60 3.87
C VAL A 253 -6.98 10.46 2.82
N PRO A 254 -6.70 10.64 1.51
CA PRO A 254 -7.75 10.69 0.49
C PRO A 254 -8.58 9.40 0.40
N THR A 255 -7.96 8.23 0.60
CA THR A 255 -8.65 6.94 0.59
C THR A 255 -9.62 6.81 1.76
N ASN A 256 -9.22 7.24 2.97
CA ASN A 256 -10.06 7.17 4.17
C ASN A 256 -11.26 8.12 4.02
N LYS A 257 -11.01 9.37 3.59
CA LYS A 257 -12.06 10.36 3.32
C LYS A 257 -13.07 9.84 2.29
N ALA A 258 -12.57 9.30 1.17
CA ALA A 258 -13.41 8.75 0.11
C ALA A 258 -14.22 7.54 0.58
N ALA A 259 -13.62 6.63 1.36
CA ALA A 259 -14.29 5.44 1.86
C ALA A 259 -15.41 5.78 2.85
N LEU A 260 -15.13 6.66 3.83
CA LEU A 260 -16.12 7.14 4.79
C LEU A 260 -17.29 7.86 4.12
N SER A 261 -17.02 8.69 3.09
CA SER A 261 -18.07 9.40 2.34
C SER A 261 -19.03 8.47 1.58
N ARG A 262 -18.63 7.20 1.41
CA ARG A 262 -19.40 6.16 0.72
C ARG A 262 -19.99 5.12 1.69
N GLY A 263 -19.90 5.37 2.99
CA GLY A 263 -20.46 4.49 4.02
C GLY A 263 -19.60 3.27 4.37
N PHE A 264 -18.32 3.25 3.97
CA PHE A 264 -17.39 2.20 4.40
C PHE A 264 -16.71 2.59 5.72
N GLY A 265 -16.65 1.64 6.67
CA GLY A 265 -16.05 1.81 7.98
C GLY A 265 -16.66 2.90 8.85
N THR A 266 -15.90 3.33 9.86
CA THR A 266 -16.30 4.38 10.81
C THR A 266 -15.15 5.32 11.12
N ARG A 267 -15.48 6.55 11.52
CA ARG A 267 -14.51 7.53 12.03
C ARG A 267 -14.06 7.25 13.46
N HIS A 268 -14.85 6.48 14.21
CA HIS A 268 -14.64 6.23 15.62
C HIS A 268 -14.66 4.71 15.88
N PRO A 269 -13.66 3.98 15.37
CA PRO A 269 -13.55 2.56 15.64
C PRO A 269 -13.26 2.32 17.12
N GLU A 270 -13.85 1.26 17.67
CA GLU A 270 -13.48 0.77 19.00
C GLU A 270 -12.09 0.14 18.92
N VAL A 271 -11.20 0.51 19.85
CA VAL A 271 -9.85 -0.05 19.95
C VAL A 271 -9.82 -1.09 21.07
N ALA A 272 -9.27 -2.27 20.77
CA ALA A 272 -9.04 -3.35 21.73
C ALA A 272 -7.54 -3.68 21.84
N GLY A 273 -7.12 -4.21 22.98
CA GLY A 273 -5.71 -4.47 23.28
C GLY A 273 -5.03 -3.23 23.85
N VAL A 274 -3.85 -2.89 23.33
CA VAL A 274 -3.06 -1.76 23.83
C VAL A 274 -3.70 -0.43 23.43
N PRO A 275 -3.88 0.53 24.35
CA PRO A 275 -4.42 1.85 24.00
C PRO A 275 -3.57 2.56 22.95
N LEU A 276 -4.23 3.17 21.97
CA LEU A 276 -3.59 3.87 20.85
C LEU A 276 -2.54 4.90 21.32
N GLN A 277 -2.82 5.59 22.42
CA GLN A 277 -1.95 6.64 22.97
C GLN A 277 -0.61 6.08 23.46
N GLU A 278 -0.55 4.83 23.90
CA GLU A 278 0.67 4.19 24.41
C GLU A 278 1.58 3.62 23.32
N VAL A 279 1.08 3.53 22.09
CA VAL A 279 1.82 3.08 20.90
C VAL A 279 1.87 4.16 19.83
N SER A 280 1.45 5.39 20.16
CA SER A 280 1.46 6.49 19.22
C SER A 280 2.89 6.90 18.90
N LEU A 281 3.17 7.01 17.61
CA LEU A 281 4.46 7.38 17.05
C LEU A 281 4.24 8.50 16.03
N ARG A 282 5.26 9.33 15.82
CA ARG A 282 5.18 10.37 14.79
C ARG A 282 6.11 10.05 13.64
N PHE A 283 5.57 9.38 12.62
CA PHE A 283 6.33 9.12 11.40
C PHE A 283 6.68 10.43 10.70
N LYS A 284 7.92 10.51 10.19
CA LYS A 284 8.36 11.55 9.27
C LYS A 284 7.45 11.58 8.05
N ARG A 285 7.11 12.79 7.60
CA ARG A 285 6.22 12.99 6.46
C ARG A 285 6.97 12.91 5.15
N SER A 286 6.25 12.46 4.12
CA SER A 286 6.75 12.48 2.76
C SER A 286 6.99 13.91 2.28
N GLU A 287 8.11 14.12 1.59
CA GLU A 287 8.45 15.41 1.01
C GLU A 287 7.48 15.79 -0.12
N GLY A 288 7.09 14.81 -0.93
CA GLY A 288 6.07 14.95 -1.98
C GLY A 288 4.67 15.24 -1.45
N GLY A 289 4.38 14.92 -0.19
CA GLY A 289 3.09 15.12 0.45
C GLY A 289 2.94 16.45 1.19
N ILE A 290 3.97 17.30 1.23
CA ILE A 290 3.98 18.50 2.08
C ILE A 290 2.91 19.52 1.67
N THR A 291 2.60 19.60 0.38
CA THR A 291 1.56 20.48 -0.18
C THR A 291 0.16 20.09 0.29
N ALA A 292 -0.07 18.82 0.66
CA ALA A 292 -1.35 18.34 1.16
C ALA A 292 -1.80 18.97 2.49
N TYR A 293 -0.84 19.49 3.26
CA TYR A 293 -1.10 20.08 4.56
C TYR A 293 -1.32 21.59 4.48
N MET A 294 -1.15 22.19 3.30
CA MET A 294 -1.30 23.64 3.10
C MET A 294 -2.77 24.01 2.79
N PRO A 295 -3.28 25.14 3.30
CA PRO A 295 -4.61 25.65 2.93
C PRO A 295 -4.72 25.89 1.42
N SER A 296 -5.85 25.53 0.83
CA SER A 296 -6.10 25.60 -0.62
C SER A 296 -5.89 27.00 -1.20
N PHE A 297 -6.25 28.07 -0.46
CA PHE A 297 -6.07 29.45 -0.91
C PHE A 297 -4.59 29.87 -1.05
N LEU A 298 -3.70 29.37 -0.17
CA LEU A 298 -2.25 29.60 -0.23
C LEU A 298 -1.62 28.85 -1.40
N ILE A 299 -2.09 27.62 -1.65
CA ILE A 299 -1.63 26.82 -2.79
C ILE A 299 -2.02 27.51 -4.10
N GLY A 300 -3.23 28.04 -4.24
CA GLY A 300 -3.69 28.70 -5.47
C GLY A 300 -2.76 29.84 -5.95
N ILE A 301 -2.28 30.65 -5.01
CA ILE A 301 -1.41 31.81 -5.29
C ILE A 301 0.05 31.39 -5.52
N LEU A 302 0.56 30.44 -4.73
CA LEU A 302 1.98 30.05 -4.75
C LEU A 302 2.27 28.75 -5.51
N ARG A 303 1.27 28.16 -6.20
CA ARG A 303 1.35 26.83 -6.83
C ARG A 303 2.56 26.66 -7.74
N LYS A 304 2.87 27.68 -8.54
CA LYS A 304 4.00 27.68 -9.48
C LYS A 304 5.36 27.81 -8.79
N GLN A 305 5.40 28.37 -7.57
CA GLN A 305 6.63 28.65 -6.83
C GLN A 305 6.95 27.58 -5.78
N LEU A 306 5.95 26.81 -5.31
CA LEU A 306 6.10 25.73 -4.32
C LEU A 306 6.12 24.35 -4.99
N THR A 307 7.08 24.12 -5.88
CA THR A 307 7.14 22.88 -6.65
C THR A 307 8.02 21.83 -5.98
N VAL A 308 7.50 20.60 -5.89
CA VAL A 308 8.25 19.38 -5.56
C VAL A 308 8.31 18.54 -6.84
N LYS A 309 9.49 18.42 -7.46
CA LYS A 309 9.62 17.80 -8.79
C LYS A 309 10.56 16.59 -8.76
N PRO A 310 10.18 15.45 -9.37
CA PRO A 310 11.08 14.33 -9.50
C PRO A 310 12.14 14.60 -10.58
N PHE A 311 13.34 14.07 -10.40
CA PHE A 311 14.41 14.03 -11.41
C PHE A 311 15.15 12.69 -11.33
N ILE A 312 15.78 12.28 -12.43
CA ILE A 312 16.55 11.04 -12.49
C ILE A 312 18.01 11.39 -12.25
N ASN A 313 18.60 10.81 -11.21
CA ASN A 313 20.03 10.85 -10.96
C ASN A 313 20.74 9.86 -11.90
N THR A 314 21.46 10.39 -12.88
CA THR A 314 22.11 9.59 -13.93
C THR A 314 23.27 8.75 -13.41
N SER A 315 23.91 9.10 -12.28
CA SER A 315 24.98 8.28 -11.71
C SER A 315 24.44 6.98 -11.09
N ASN A 316 23.20 6.98 -10.62
CA ASN A 316 22.57 5.83 -9.94
C ASN A 316 21.62 5.06 -10.87
N CYS A 317 21.35 5.58 -12.07
CA CYS A 317 20.38 5.00 -13.00
C CYS A 317 20.98 3.84 -13.80
N ALA A 318 20.51 2.62 -13.56
CA ALA A 318 20.91 1.44 -14.34
C ALA A 318 20.23 1.32 -15.73
N LEU A 319 19.54 2.37 -16.21
CA LEU A 319 18.83 2.40 -17.50
C LEU A 319 17.86 1.21 -17.75
N CYS A 320 17.28 0.63 -16.69
CA CYS A 320 16.33 -0.49 -16.81
C CYS A 320 14.96 -0.12 -17.41
N LYS A 321 14.73 1.17 -17.67
CA LYS A 321 13.50 1.75 -18.27
C LYS A 321 12.19 1.47 -17.51
N ALA A 322 12.24 0.96 -16.28
CA ALA A 322 11.06 0.74 -15.42
C ALA A 322 10.21 2.01 -15.28
N CYS A 323 10.84 3.17 -15.06
CA CYS A 323 10.14 4.45 -14.98
C CYS A 323 9.48 4.87 -16.30
N VAL A 324 10.11 4.61 -17.45
CA VAL A 324 9.59 4.94 -18.79
C VAL A 324 8.33 4.10 -19.07
N MET A 325 8.40 2.79 -18.86
CA MET A 325 7.29 1.88 -19.09
C MET A 325 6.08 2.16 -18.19
N ASN A 326 6.31 2.75 -17.01
CA ASN A 326 5.27 3.01 -16.01
C ASN A 326 4.82 4.46 -15.91
N CYS A 327 5.35 5.36 -16.74
CA CYS A 327 4.93 6.76 -16.73
C CYS A 327 3.58 6.93 -17.45
N SER A 328 2.48 7.10 -16.69
CA SER A 328 1.14 7.33 -17.26
C SER A 328 1.03 8.56 -18.17
N ALA A 329 1.88 9.57 -17.94
CA ALA A 329 1.90 10.81 -18.69
C ALA A 329 2.87 10.79 -19.89
N HIS A 330 3.59 9.69 -20.11
CA HIS A 330 4.65 9.58 -21.12
C HIS A 330 5.67 10.74 -21.04
N ALA A 331 5.97 11.15 -19.81
CA ALA A 331 6.81 12.30 -19.51
C ALA A 331 8.29 11.97 -19.37
N ILE A 332 8.72 10.73 -19.61
CA ILE A 332 10.12 10.32 -19.46
C ILE A 332 10.68 9.95 -20.82
N GLU A 333 11.72 10.67 -21.24
CA GLU A 333 12.31 10.59 -22.57
C GLU A 333 13.75 10.06 -22.45
N GLU A 334 14.18 9.29 -23.45
CA GLU A 334 15.56 8.83 -23.58
C GLU A 334 16.35 9.87 -24.38
N VAL A 335 17.39 10.43 -23.76
CA VAL A 335 18.24 11.48 -24.35
C VAL A 335 19.67 10.97 -24.32
N GLY A 336 20.15 10.47 -25.45
CA GLY A 336 21.43 9.77 -25.54
C GLY A 336 21.45 8.52 -24.66
N ARG A 337 22.42 8.43 -23.74
CA ARG A 337 22.53 7.34 -22.74
C ARG A 337 21.93 7.70 -21.38
N THR A 338 20.98 8.63 -21.34
CA THR A 338 20.34 9.09 -20.10
C THR A 338 18.83 9.11 -20.23
N LEU A 339 18.13 9.02 -19.10
CA LEU A 339 16.67 9.20 -19.03
C LEU A 339 16.38 10.56 -18.39
N LYS A 340 15.46 11.33 -18.98
CA LYS A 340 15.10 12.67 -18.50
C LYS A 340 13.59 12.81 -18.35
N ILE A 341 13.17 13.41 -17.24
CA ILE A 341 11.76 13.73 -16.99
C ILE A 341 11.42 15.09 -17.61
N ASN A 342 10.52 15.10 -18.58
CA ASN A 342 9.89 16.29 -19.14
C ASN A 342 8.94 16.91 -18.09
N GLN A 343 9.39 18.00 -17.49
CA GLN A 343 8.67 18.66 -16.38
C GLN A 343 7.40 19.40 -16.82
N GLN A 344 7.17 19.60 -18.12
CA GLN A 344 5.92 20.16 -18.65
C GLN A 344 4.85 19.08 -18.81
N LYS A 345 5.25 17.84 -19.12
CA LYS A 345 4.36 16.67 -19.21
C LYS A 345 4.17 15.96 -17.86
N CYS A 346 5.10 16.12 -16.92
CA CYS A 346 5.07 15.37 -15.66
C CYS A 346 3.92 15.80 -14.75
N ILE A 347 3.06 14.83 -14.43
CA ILE A 347 1.87 15.02 -13.58
C ILE A 347 2.14 14.84 -12.08
N GLN A 348 3.40 14.64 -11.69
CA GLN A 348 3.83 14.50 -10.29
C GLN A 348 3.10 13.37 -9.53
N CYS A 349 2.77 12.27 -10.21
CA CYS A 349 2.18 11.08 -9.58
C CYS A 349 3.21 10.25 -8.78
N TYR A 350 4.50 10.52 -8.95
CA TYR A 350 5.66 9.85 -8.32
C TYR A 350 5.82 8.34 -8.62
N CYS A 351 4.99 7.75 -9.47
CA CYS A 351 5.09 6.33 -9.87
C CYS A 351 6.49 5.94 -10.40
N CYS A 352 7.18 6.84 -11.12
CA CYS A 352 8.55 6.58 -11.58
C CYS A 352 9.57 6.39 -10.45
N ARG A 353 9.34 7.07 -9.32
CA ARG A 353 10.14 6.96 -8.10
C ARG A 353 9.78 5.70 -7.33
N GLU A 354 8.47 5.45 -7.18
CA GLU A 354 7.94 4.27 -6.49
C GLU A 354 8.47 2.95 -7.06
N LEU A 355 8.58 2.88 -8.40
CA LEU A 355 8.93 1.64 -9.10
C LEU A 355 10.42 1.56 -9.49
N CYS A 356 11.26 2.51 -9.07
CA CYS A 356 12.68 2.48 -9.39
C CYS A 356 13.41 1.44 -8.52
N PRO A 357 14.02 0.39 -9.10
CA PRO A 357 14.72 -0.64 -8.31
C PRO A 357 16.09 -0.17 -7.78
N ASN A 358 16.62 0.95 -8.29
CA ASN A 358 17.94 1.49 -7.91
C ASN A 358 17.84 2.82 -7.16
N ASP A 359 16.63 3.22 -6.74
CA ASP A 359 16.39 4.50 -6.05
C ASP A 359 16.92 5.74 -6.80
N ALA A 360 17.06 5.66 -8.12
CA ALA A 360 17.68 6.68 -8.95
C ALA A 360 16.76 7.89 -9.24
N VAL A 361 15.52 7.90 -8.75
CA VAL A 361 14.59 9.02 -8.93
C VAL A 361 14.48 9.80 -7.62
N GLU A 362 15.01 11.02 -7.63
CA GLU A 362 15.09 11.90 -6.47
C GLU A 362 14.10 13.06 -6.57
N ILE A 363 13.86 13.75 -5.45
CA ILE A 363 12.99 14.92 -5.38
C ILE A 363 13.80 16.20 -5.21
N LYS A 364 13.47 17.20 -6.03
CA LYS A 364 13.96 18.57 -5.88
C LYS A 364 12.83 19.51 -5.46
N LYS A 365 13.00 20.14 -4.29
CA LYS A 365 12.12 21.21 -3.80
C LYS A 365 12.58 22.56 -4.37
N SER A 366 11.63 23.45 -4.66
CA SER A 366 11.93 24.85 -4.97
C SER A 366 12.59 25.56 -3.78
N LEU A 367 13.36 26.62 -4.05
CA LEU A 367 14.03 27.43 -3.01
C LEU A 367 13.04 27.95 -1.96
N LEU A 368 11.91 28.51 -2.41
CA LEU A 368 10.86 29.00 -1.52
C LEU A 368 10.32 27.88 -0.61
N LEU A 369 10.05 26.71 -1.17
CA LEU A 369 9.56 25.57 -0.38
C LEU A 369 10.62 25.10 0.61
N LYS A 370 11.91 25.05 0.23
CA LYS A 370 13.01 24.73 1.16
C LYS A 370 13.03 25.67 2.37
N ILE A 371 12.79 26.97 2.17
CA ILE A 371 12.75 27.98 3.24
C ILE A 371 11.54 27.74 4.16
N VAL A 372 10.34 27.59 3.59
CA VAL A 372 9.10 27.38 4.36
C VAL A 372 9.11 26.06 5.14
N THR A 373 9.73 25.02 4.58
CA THR A 373 9.78 23.69 5.21
C THR A 373 10.97 23.50 6.16
N ARG A 374 12.00 24.35 6.09
CA ARG A 374 13.15 24.33 7.02
C ARG A 374 12.77 24.68 8.46
N SER A 375 11.63 25.32 8.67
CA SER A 375 11.17 25.80 9.99
C SER A 375 10.45 24.73 10.83
N LYS A 376 10.38 23.45 10.39
CA LYS A 376 9.60 22.40 11.06
C LYS A 376 10.27 21.02 11.18
N THR A 377 11.60 20.96 11.02
CA THR A 377 12.45 19.89 11.56
C THR A 377 13.03 20.37 12.87
#